data_AF-A0AAD6T427-F1
#
_entry.id   AF-A0AAD6T427-F1
#
_cell.length_a   1.000
_cell.length_b   1.000
_cell.length_c   1.000
_cell.angle_alpha   90.00
_cell.angle_beta   90.00
_cell.angle_gamma   90.00
#
_symmetry.space_group_name_H-M   'P 1'
#
loop_
_entity.id
_entity.type
_entity.pdbx_description
1 polymer ?
#
loop_
_entity_poly.entity_id
_entity_poly.type
_entity_poly.pdbx_seq_one_letter_code
_entity_poly.pdbx_strand_id
1 'polypeptide(L)'
;MVNHSISRDVKIAALNLYEHGRLSLTEILDCVGFSRRTFFRVLKLWCTTGDVVRSRTRTGCTRLLHFDDVDYLLRLVQHQPDYFLDELQDLLQHNRFILVHFTTIHRELERAGISTKNLKVIAEERSEPIRL
;
A
#
# COMPACT_ATOMS: atom_id res chain seq x y z
N MET A 1 -25.80 -3.98 -7.63
CA MET A 1 -25.30 -5.33 -7.97
C MET A 1 -24.43 -5.81 -6.82
N VAL A 2 -24.90 -6.81 -6.06
CA VAL A 2 -24.19 -7.32 -4.88
C VAL A 2 -23.06 -8.22 -5.37
N ASN A 3 -21.82 -7.86 -5.04
CA ASN A 3 -20.64 -8.61 -5.46
C ASN A 3 -20.46 -9.79 -4.49
N HIS A 4 -21.15 -10.90 -4.74
CA HIS A 4 -20.98 -12.10 -3.94
C HIS A 4 -19.61 -12.72 -4.23
N SER A 5 -18.74 -12.78 -3.22
CA SER A 5 -17.45 -13.44 -3.34
C SER A 5 -17.68 -14.94 -3.51
N ILE A 6 -17.39 -15.47 -4.70
CA ILE A 6 -17.43 -16.91 -4.97
C ILE A 6 -16.42 -17.61 -4.06
N SER A 7 -16.88 -18.62 -3.32
CA SER A 7 -16.05 -19.42 -2.41
C SER A 7 -14.85 -20.06 -3.14
N ARG A 8 -13.76 -20.28 -2.40
CA ARG A 8 -12.55 -20.93 -2.91
C ARG A 8 -12.85 -22.35 -3.40
N ASP A 9 -13.58 -23.13 -2.61
CA ASP A 9 -13.86 -24.54 -2.90
C ASP A 9 -14.69 -24.70 -4.16
N VAL A 10 -15.62 -23.77 -4.35
CA VAL A 10 -16.51 -23.67 -5.50
C VAL A 10 -15.70 -23.44 -6.79
N LYS A 11 -14.64 -22.63 -6.73
CA LYS A 11 -13.70 -22.44 -7.85
C LYS A 11 -12.86 -23.69 -8.13
N ILE A 12 -12.37 -24.35 -7.08
CA ILE A 12 -11.57 -25.58 -7.19
C ILE A 12 -12.41 -26.70 -7.84
N ALA A 13 -13.64 -26.90 -7.37
CA ALA A 13 -14.55 -27.89 -7.93
C ALA A 13 -14.82 -27.65 -9.41
N ALA A 14 -15.08 -26.40 -9.81
CA ALA A 14 -15.29 -26.04 -11.21
C ALA A 14 -14.04 -26.30 -12.09
N LEU A 15 -12.84 -26.02 -11.58
CA LEU A 15 -11.59 -26.33 -12.30
C LEU A 15 -11.39 -27.84 -12.45
N ASN A 16 -11.57 -28.62 -11.37
CA ASN A 16 -11.42 -30.07 -11.40
C ASN A 16 -12.38 -30.72 -12.41
N LEU A 17 -13.64 -30.26 -12.44
CA LEU A 17 -14.64 -30.76 -13.40
C LEU A 17 -14.24 -30.46 -14.85
N TYR A 18 -13.64 -29.29 -15.09
CA TYR A 18 -13.16 -28.87 -16.40
C TYR A 18 -11.88 -29.62 -16.83
N GLU A 19 -10.87 -29.72 -15.96
CA GLU A 19 -9.60 -30.39 -16.24
C GLU A 19 -9.78 -31.89 -16.53
N HIS A 20 -10.69 -32.55 -15.81
CA HIS A 20 -11.00 -33.97 -16.02
C HIS A 20 -12.06 -34.21 -17.12
N GLY A 21 -12.52 -33.17 -17.81
CA GLY A 21 -13.49 -33.29 -18.91
C GLY A 21 -14.82 -33.94 -18.48
N ARG A 22 -15.22 -33.79 -17.21
CA ARG A 22 -16.40 -34.47 -16.65
C ARG A 22 -17.71 -33.80 -17.06
N LEU A 23 -17.67 -32.50 -17.31
CA LEU A 23 -18.80 -31.69 -17.75
C LEU A 23 -18.32 -30.69 -18.81
N SER A 24 -19.23 -30.27 -19.68
CA SER A 24 -18.97 -29.18 -20.61
C SER A 24 -18.86 -27.85 -19.85
N LEU A 25 -18.13 -26.89 -20.43
CA LEU A 25 -17.96 -25.57 -19.81
C LEU A 25 -19.30 -24.88 -19.52
N THR A 26 -20.29 -25.04 -20.40
CA THR A 26 -21.63 -24.46 -20.22
C THR A 26 -22.34 -25.05 -19.00
N GLU A 27 -22.32 -26.37 -18.85
CA GLU A 27 -22.93 -27.04 -17.69
C GLU A 27 -22.25 -26.66 -16.37
N ILE A 28 -20.92 -26.52 -16.38
CA ILE A 28 -20.16 -26.06 -15.20
C ILE A 28 -20.56 -24.63 -14.83
N LEU A 29 -20.67 -23.73 -15.80
CA LEU A 29 -21.01 -22.33 -15.53
C LEU A 29 -22.46 -22.19 -15.01
N ASP A 30 -23.38 -22.97 -15.56
CA ASP A 30 -24.79 -22.98 -15.14
C ASP A 30 -24.95 -23.58 -13.73
N CYS A 31 -24.26 -24.68 -13.43
CA CYS A 31 -24.29 -25.31 -12.11
C CYS A 31 -23.69 -24.43 -11.01
N VAL A 32 -22.56 -23.77 -11.30
CA VAL A 32 -21.77 -23.09 -10.27
C VAL A 32 -22.06 -21.58 -10.21
N GLY A 33 -22.74 -21.04 -11.22
CA GLY A 33 -23.27 -19.67 -11.22
C GLY A 33 -22.23 -18.58 -11.49
N PHE A 34 -21.13 -18.88 -12.21
CA PHE A 34 -20.13 -17.86 -12.57
C PHE A 34 -20.30 -17.42 -14.02
N SER A 35 -19.90 -16.19 -14.29
CA SER A 35 -19.67 -15.79 -15.68
C SER A 35 -18.47 -16.54 -16.28
N ARG A 36 -18.55 -16.83 -17.58
CA ARG A 36 -17.44 -17.38 -18.38
C ARG A 36 -16.13 -16.60 -18.20
N ARG A 37 -16.22 -15.27 -18.08
CA ARG A 37 -15.08 -14.38 -17.83
C ARG A 37 -14.42 -14.65 -16.47
N THR A 38 -15.22 -14.87 -15.43
CA THR A 38 -14.72 -15.19 -14.09
C THR A 38 -13.99 -16.53 -14.10
N PHE A 39 -14.57 -17.54 -14.76
CA PHE A 39 -13.96 -18.86 -14.90
C PHE A 39 -12.58 -18.80 -15.55
N PHE A 40 -12.43 -18.14 -16.71
CA PHE A 40 -11.11 -18.03 -17.35
C PHE A 40 -10.09 -17.22 -16.56
N ARG A 41 -10.53 -16.24 -15.77
CA ARG A 41 -9.64 -15.53 -14.84
C ARG A 41 -9.11 -16.42 -13.73
N VAL A 42 -9.97 -17.30 -13.20
CA VAL A 42 -9.59 -18.30 -12.20
C VAL A 42 -8.68 -19.36 -12.82
N LEU A 43 -9.00 -19.88 -14.00
CA LEU A 43 -8.16 -20.83 -14.74
C LEU A 43 -6.78 -20.25 -15.03
N LYS A 44 -6.70 -19.02 -15.53
CA LYS A 44 -5.42 -18.35 -15.76
C LYS A 44 -4.61 -18.21 -14.48
N LEU A 45 -5.26 -17.86 -13.37
CA LEU A 45 -4.59 -17.72 -12.08
C LEU A 45 -4.05 -19.06 -11.58
N TRP A 46 -4.85 -20.12 -11.70
CA TRP A 46 -4.46 -21.49 -11.37
C TRP A 46 -3.23 -21.92 -12.17
N CYS A 47 -3.24 -21.76 -13.50
CA CYS A 47 -2.09 -22.10 -14.34
C CYS A 47 -0.83 -21.27 -14.01
N THR A 48 -0.97 -20.04 -13.51
CA THR A 48 0.16 -19.15 -13.22
C THR A 48 0.72 -19.33 -11.81
N THR A 49 -0.13 -19.64 -10.83
CA THR A 49 0.22 -19.57 -9.39
C THR A 49 -0.07 -20.85 -8.61
N GLY A 50 -0.82 -21.80 -9.18
CA GLY A 50 -1.29 -22.99 -8.47
C GLY A 50 -2.39 -22.72 -7.44
N ASP A 51 -2.98 -21.51 -7.42
CA ASP A 51 -4.08 -21.16 -6.52
C ASP A 51 -5.22 -20.47 -7.29
N VAL A 52 -6.43 -20.53 -6.74
CA VAL A 52 -7.65 -19.90 -7.26
C VAL A 52 -7.94 -18.55 -6.59
N VAL A 53 -7.18 -18.20 -5.55
CA VAL A 53 -7.23 -16.93 -4.85
C VAL A 53 -5.97 -16.15 -5.13
N ARG A 54 -6.12 -14.88 -5.51
CA ARG A 54 -4.95 -14.00 -5.67
C ARG A 54 -4.35 -13.74 -4.29
N SER A 55 -3.06 -14.04 -4.13
CA SER A 55 -2.31 -13.51 -3.00
C SER A 55 -2.43 -11.98 -3.02
N ARG A 56 -2.80 -11.41 -1.87
CA ARG A 56 -2.82 -9.96 -1.69
C ARG A 56 -1.36 -9.50 -1.64
N THR A 57 -0.75 -9.28 -2.79
CA THR A 57 0.47 -8.46 -2.82
C THR A 57 0.08 -7.10 -2.26
N ARG A 58 0.86 -6.57 -1.31
CA ARG A 58 0.62 -5.24 -0.75
C ARG A 58 0.71 -4.24 -1.90
N THR A 59 -0.43 -3.90 -2.49
CA THR A 59 -0.53 -2.95 -3.61
C THR A 59 -0.42 -1.55 -3.05
N GLY A 60 0.79 -1.15 -2.72
CA GLY A 60 1.17 0.23 -2.48
C GLY A 60 2.42 0.54 -3.30
N CYS A 61 2.55 1.79 -3.74
CA CYS A 61 3.82 2.28 -4.26
C CYS A 61 4.89 2.13 -3.17
N THR A 62 6.08 1.65 -3.54
CA THR A 62 7.25 1.63 -2.66
C THR A 62 7.47 3.03 -2.13
N ARG A 63 7.55 3.17 -0.80
CA ARG A 63 7.75 4.48 -0.17
C ARG A 63 9.15 4.98 -0.47
N LEU A 64 9.27 6.30 -0.58
CA LEU A 64 10.54 6.95 -0.92
C LEU A 64 11.50 7.03 0.28
N LEU A 65 10.96 7.08 1.50
CA LEU A 65 11.71 6.94 2.76
C LEU A 65 11.63 5.49 3.24
N HIS A 66 12.78 4.92 3.59
CA HIS A 66 12.84 3.61 4.25
C HIS A 66 12.38 3.75 5.70
N PHE A 67 12.02 2.63 6.33
CA PHE A 67 11.62 2.61 7.73
C PHE A 67 12.66 3.26 8.65
N ASP A 68 13.95 2.98 8.40
CA ASP A 68 15.06 3.53 9.20
C ASP A 68 15.20 5.05 9.07
N ASP A 69 14.82 5.62 7.91
CA ASP A 69 14.87 7.07 7.70
C ASP A 69 13.74 7.76 8.45
N VAL A 70 12.57 7.12 8.49
CA VAL A 70 11.44 7.58 9.30
C VAL A 70 11.78 7.47 10.79
N ASP A 71 12.42 6.38 11.23
CA ASP A 71 12.86 6.22 12.62
C ASP A 71 13.92 7.28 13.00
N TYR A 72 14.84 7.59 12.10
CA TYR A 72 15.80 8.68 12.28
C TYR A 72 15.10 10.04 12.48
N LEU A 73 14.15 10.38 11.61
CA LEU A 73 13.36 11.61 11.75
C LEU A 73 12.57 11.65 13.06
N LEU A 74 11.97 10.54 13.47
CA LEU A 74 11.23 10.46 14.73
C LEU A 74 12.12 10.72 15.93
N ARG A 75 13.34 10.17 15.95
CA ARG A 75 14.30 10.42 17.03
C ARG A 75 14.70 11.90 17.08
N LEU A 76 14.94 12.53 15.94
CA LEU A 76 15.23 13.97 15.90
C LEU A 76 14.11 14.79 16.52
N VAL A 77 12.87 14.57 16.09
CA VAL A 77 11.69 15.29 16.60
C VAL A 77 11.41 14.98 18.07
N GLN A 78 11.71 13.76 18.54
CA GLN A 78 11.57 13.39 19.95
C GLN A 78 12.62 14.03 20.85
N HIS A 79 13.86 14.16 20.37
CA HIS A 79 14.96 14.76 21.13
C HIS A 79 14.87 16.28 21.17
N GLN A 80 14.49 16.89 20.06
CA GLN A 80 14.32 18.33 19.94
C GLN A 80 13.13 18.60 19.01
N PRO A 81 11.96 18.97 19.55
CA PRO A 81 10.79 19.22 18.74
C PRO A 81 10.89 20.52 17.95
N ASP A 82 11.93 21.33 18.11
CA ASP A 82 12.03 22.66 17.47
C ASP A 82 12.52 22.61 16.00
N TYR A 83 12.75 21.41 15.45
CA TYR A 83 13.22 21.26 14.07
C TYR A 83 12.15 21.61 13.04
N PHE A 84 12.51 22.48 12.10
CA PHE A 84 11.66 22.80 10.96
C PHE A 84 11.72 21.71 9.86
N LEU A 85 10.71 21.66 8.99
CA LEU A 85 10.65 20.60 7.96
C LEU A 85 11.76 20.71 6.91
N ASP A 86 12.24 21.92 6.62
CA ASP A 86 13.40 22.20 5.77
C ASP A 86 14.71 21.81 6.47
N GLU A 87 14.85 22.05 7.77
CA GLU A 87 16.00 21.55 8.55
C GLU A 87 16.03 20.01 8.60
N LEU A 88 14.87 19.36 8.75
CA LEU A 88 14.75 17.91 8.67
C LEU A 88 15.09 17.41 7.26
N GLN A 89 14.77 18.18 6.22
CA GLN A 89 15.16 17.87 4.85
C GLN A 89 16.68 17.97 4.68
N ASP A 90 17.31 19.02 5.21
CA ASP A 90 18.76 19.17 5.20
C ASP A 90 19.44 18.04 5.98
N LEU A 91 18.93 17.66 7.14
CA LEU A 91 19.46 16.55 7.93
C LEU A 91 19.33 15.21 7.22
N LEU A 92 18.23 14.95 6.50
CA LEU A 92 18.10 13.77 5.65
C LEU A 92 19.07 13.78 4.48
N GLN A 93 19.26 14.93 3.84
CA GLN A 93 20.20 15.06 2.74
C GLN A 93 21.65 14.83 3.18
N HIS A 94 22.06 15.39 4.32
CA HIS A 94 23.44 15.32 4.79
C HIS A 94 23.77 14.02 5.52
N ASN A 95 22.85 13.50 6.35
CA ASN A 95 23.14 12.34 7.22
C ASN A 95 22.64 11.01 6.64
N ARG A 96 21.67 11.04 5.71
CA ARG A 96 21.09 9.84 5.09
C ARG A 96 21.25 9.81 3.57
N PHE A 97 21.76 10.89 2.96
CA PHE A 97 21.92 11.05 1.50
C PHE A 97 20.60 10.92 0.73
N ILE A 98 19.48 11.32 1.35
CA ILE A 98 18.15 11.25 0.74
C ILE A 98 17.63 12.66 0.52
N LEU A 99 17.45 13.03 -0.75
CA LEU A 99 16.81 14.28 -1.13
C LEU A 99 15.29 14.04 -1.28
N VAL A 100 14.52 14.51 -0.30
CA VAL A 100 13.06 14.45 -0.32
C VAL A 100 12.47 15.82 -0.13
N HIS A 101 11.32 16.08 -0.76
CA HIS A 101 10.59 17.31 -0.52
C HIS A 101 9.97 17.32 0.89
N PHE A 102 9.90 18.47 1.55
CA PHE A 102 9.34 18.63 2.90
C PHE A 102 7.93 18.03 3.08
N THR A 103 7.09 18.05 2.03
CA THR A 103 5.76 17.42 2.06
C THR A 103 5.80 15.90 2.21
N THR A 104 6.86 15.25 1.72
CA THR A 104 7.09 13.81 1.92
C THR A 104 7.45 13.51 3.36
N ILE A 105 8.30 14.35 3.97
CA ILE A 105 8.67 14.27 5.40
C ILE A 105 7.43 14.42 6.26
N HIS A 106 6.64 15.48 6.03
CA HIS A 106 5.41 15.75 6.76
C HIS A 106 4.44 14.55 6.72
N ARG A 107 4.19 13.99 5.53
CA ARG A 107 3.28 12.84 5.37
C ARG A 107 3.77 11.59 6.08
N GLU A 108 5.08 11.32 6.07
CA GLU A 108 5.62 10.16 6.78
C GLU A 108 5.61 10.37 8.30
N LEU A 109 5.84 11.59 8.79
CA LEU A 109 5.71 11.93 10.22
C LEU A 109 4.25 11.82 10.71
N GLU A 110 3.27 12.32 9.96
CA GLU A 110 1.85 12.16 10.28
C GLU A 110 1.45 10.68 10.34
N ARG A 111 1.93 9.87 9.38
CA ARG A 111 1.70 8.42 9.36
C ARG A 111 2.35 7.69 10.52
N ALA A 112 3.48 8.20 11.01
CA ALA A 112 4.17 7.68 12.19
C ALA A 112 3.52 8.14 13.51
N GLY A 113 2.47 8.95 13.45
CA GLY A 113 1.71 9.38 14.63
C GLY A 113 2.15 10.70 15.23
N ILE A 114 3.02 11.47 14.56
CA ILE A 114 3.33 12.85 14.97
C ILE A 114 2.14 13.74 14.60
N SER A 115 1.44 14.25 15.62
CA SER A 115 0.30 15.13 15.42
C SER A 115 0.72 16.49 14.88
N THR A 116 -0.09 17.07 14.00
CA THR A 116 0.10 18.44 13.49
C THR A 116 0.18 19.49 14.59
N LYS A 117 -0.32 19.23 15.81
CA LYS A 117 -0.12 20.15 16.96
C LYS A 117 1.33 20.24 17.41
N ASN A 118 2.08 19.13 17.35
CA ASN A 118 3.50 19.13 17.65
C ASN A 118 4.30 19.82 16.54
N LEU A 119 3.82 19.76 15.29
CA LEU A 119 4.48 20.37 14.13
C LEU A 119 4.10 21.86 13.92
N LYS A 120 2.87 22.27 14.24
CA LYS A 120 2.35 23.64 14.04
C LYS A 120 2.90 24.65 15.03
N VAL A 121 3.20 24.23 16.27
CA VAL A 121 3.89 25.08 17.24
C VAL A 121 5.25 25.55 16.69
N ILE A 122 5.90 24.72 15.87
CA ILE A 122 7.20 25.03 15.25
C ILE A 122 7.04 26.00 14.06
N ALA A 123 6.03 25.79 13.20
CA ALA A 123 5.83 26.62 12.01
C ALA A 123 5.31 28.04 12.31
N GLU A 124 4.55 28.24 13.39
CA GLU A 124 3.96 29.54 13.74
C GLU A 124 4.95 30.51 14.41
N GLU A 125 6.03 30.04 15.06
CA GLU A 125 6.99 30.94 15.75
C GLU A 125 7.87 31.77 14.79
N ARG A 126 7.88 31.47 13.49
CA ARG A 126 8.71 32.20 12.50
C ARG A 126 8.08 32.45 11.14
N SER A 127 6.77 32.72 11.09
CA SER A 127 6.26 33.62 10.04
C SER A 127 6.72 35.07 10.31
N GLU A 128 8.02 35.28 10.53
CA GLU A 128 8.65 36.59 10.34
C GLU A 128 8.99 36.71 8.85
N PRO A 129 8.62 37.81 8.19
CA PRO A 129 8.89 37.96 6.77
C PRO A 129 10.40 38.03 6.57
N ILE A 130 10.91 37.16 5.70
CA ILE A 130 12.25 37.31 5.11
C ILE A 130 12.32 38.71 4.50
N ARG A 131 12.92 39.65 5.23
CA ARG A 131 13.37 40.93 4.71
C ARG A 131 14.85 40.79 4.39
N LEU A 132 15.16 40.49 3.13
CA LEU A 132 16.38 40.92 2.43
C LEU A 132 16.09 40.94 0.94
#